data_AF-A0A0G0C1N4-F1
#
_entry.id   AF-A0A0G0C1N4-F1
#
_cell.length_a   1.000
_cell.length_b   1.000
_cell.length_c   1.000
_cell.angle_alpha   90.00
_cell.angle_beta   90.00
_cell.angle_gamma   90.00
#
_symmetry.space_group_name_H-M   'P 1'
#
loop_
_entity.id
_entity.type
_entity.pdbx_description
1 polymer ?
#
loop_
_entity_poly.entity_id
_entity_poly.type
_entity_poly.pdbx_seq_one_letter_code
_entity_poly.pdbx_strand_id
1 'polypeptide(L)'
;MTDLSNLEKRIIKIEQRNQKVEIEKAWEVSFLRRILLIIFTYFSVAIYFHFINIEKPWINAIVPALGFFISTLTLPVFRRIWEKYHSKTMN
;
A
#
# COMPACT_ATOMS: atom_id res chain seq x y z
N MET A 1 25.00 -7.61 -38.57
CA MET A 1 23.58 -7.70 -38.14
C MET A 1 23.54 -7.99 -36.64
N THR A 2 23.85 -7.01 -35.77
CA THR A 2 24.18 -7.37 -34.37
C THR A 2 23.83 -6.34 -33.29
N ASP A 3 23.44 -5.11 -33.62
CA ASP A 3 23.18 -4.09 -32.59
C ASP A 3 21.69 -3.70 -32.48
N LEU A 4 21.06 -3.33 -33.60
CA LEU A 4 19.62 -2.98 -33.64
C LEU A 4 18.71 -4.11 -33.14
N SER A 5 18.95 -5.36 -33.54
CA SER A 5 18.16 -6.51 -33.08
C SER A 5 18.36 -6.79 -31.57
N ASN A 6 19.55 -6.52 -31.03
CA ASN A 6 19.81 -6.65 -29.60
C ASN A 6 19.16 -5.53 -28.79
N LEU A 7 19.12 -4.32 -29.34
CA LEU A 7 18.40 -3.18 -28.76
C LEU A 7 16.88 -3.43 -28.74
N GLU A 8 16.28 -3.91 -29.83
CA GLU A 8 14.86 -4.28 -29.88
C GLU A 8 14.51 -5.33 -28.82
N LYS A 9 15.31 -6.40 -28.70
CA LYS A 9 15.10 -7.43 -27.67
C LYS A 9 15.17 -6.86 -26.25
N ARG A 10 16.07 -5.91 -25.99
CA ARG A 10 16.18 -5.23 -24.70
C ARG A 10 14.97 -4.33 -24.43
N ILE A 11 14.49 -3.59 -25.44
CA ILE A 11 13.30 -2.73 -25.33
C ILE A 11 12.07 -3.57 -24.99
N ILE A 12 11.82 -4.64 -25.75
CA ILE A 12 10.69 -5.55 -25.51
C ILE A 12 10.75 -6.13 -24.09
N LYS A 13 11.95 -6.54 -23.62
CA LYS A 13 12.13 -7.07 -22.26
C LYS A 13 11.85 -6.02 -21.18
N ILE A 14 12.22 -4.75 -21.42
CA ILE A 14 11.95 -3.64 -20.50
C ILE A 14 10.45 -3.33 -20.48
N GLU A 15 9.79 -3.24 -21.63
CA GLU A 15 8.35 -3.00 -21.72
C GLU A 15 7.53 -4.10 -21.03
N GLN A 16 7.88 -5.37 -21.27
CA GLN A 16 7.23 -6.51 -20.61
C GLN A 16 7.39 -6.47 -19.08
N ARG A 17 8.57 -6.07 -18.58
CA ARG A 17 8.79 -5.90 -17.15
C ARG A 17 8.00 -4.71 -16.61
N ASN A 18 8.04 -3.56 -17.29
CA ASN A 18 7.33 -2.36 -16.88
C ASN A 18 5.83 -2.61 -16.82
N GLN A 19 5.26 -3.33 -17.78
CA GLN A 19 3.84 -3.69 -17.77
C GLN A 19 3.46 -4.49 -16.53
N LYS A 20 4.28 -5.47 -16.14
CA LYS A 20 4.06 -6.24 -14.90
C LYS A 20 4.13 -5.35 -13.66
N VAL A 21 5.15 -4.49 -13.59
CA VAL A 21 5.35 -3.57 -12.47
C VAL A 21 4.21 -2.55 -12.37
N GLU A 22 3.72 -2.02 -13.48
CA GLU A 22 2.61 -1.06 -13.46
C GLU A 22 1.29 -1.71 -13.06
N ILE A 23 1.04 -2.97 -13.44
CA ILE A 23 -0.13 -3.73 -12.95
C ILE A 23 -0.02 -3.98 -11.45
N GLU A 24 1.15 -4.42 -10.96
CA GLU A 24 1.40 -4.61 -9.52
C GLU A 24 1.25 -3.30 -8.75
N LYS A 25 1.80 -2.20 -9.27
CA LYS A 25 1.69 -0.87 -8.68
C LYS A 25 0.25 -0.36 -8.69
N ALA A 26 -0.50 -0.59 -9.76
CA ALA A 26 -1.91 -0.27 -9.83
C ALA A 26 -2.72 -1.08 -8.79
N TRP A 27 -2.38 -2.35 -8.59
CA TRP A 27 -2.97 -3.18 -7.53
C TRP A 27 -2.60 -2.70 -6.12
N GLU A 28 -1.33 -2.35 -5.87
CA GLU A 28 -0.88 -1.84 -4.58
C GLU A 28 -1.46 -0.45 -4.24
N VAL A 29 -1.61 0.40 -5.26
CA VAL A 29 -2.27 1.71 -5.16
C VAL A 29 -3.79 1.57 -5.16
N SER A 30 -4.33 0.43 -5.60
CA SER A 30 -5.77 0.24 -5.68
C SER A 30 -6.41 0.39 -4.30
N PHE A 31 -7.44 1.22 -4.27
CA PHE A 31 -8.24 1.45 -3.06
C PHE A 31 -8.87 0.14 -2.55
N LEU A 32 -9.01 -0.88 -3.42
CA LEU A 32 -9.56 -2.19 -3.12
C LEU A 32 -8.76 -2.94 -2.05
N ARG A 33 -7.43 -3.02 -2.16
CA ARG A 33 -6.58 -3.70 -1.15
C ARG A 33 -6.75 -3.04 0.21
N ARG A 34 -6.86 -1.71 0.23
CA ARG A 34 -7.02 -0.93 1.45
C ARG A 34 -8.38 -1.14 2.10
N ILE A 35 -9.46 -1.15 1.30
CA ILE A 35 -10.81 -1.49 1.77
C ILE A 35 -10.83 -2.89 2.37
N LEU A 36 -10.24 -3.88 1.70
CA LEU A 36 -10.19 -5.27 2.19
C LEU A 36 -9.50 -5.36 3.56
N LEU A 37 -8.36 -4.69 3.74
CA LEU A 37 -7.66 -4.67 5.03
C LEU A 37 -8.48 -3.99 6.13
N ILE A 38 -9.19 -2.90 5.82
CA ILE A 38 -10.07 -2.22 6.78
C ILE A 38 -11.21 -3.16 7.18
N ILE A 39 -11.86 -3.81 6.22
CA ILE A 39 -12.96 -4.74 6.45
C ILE A 39 -12.49 -5.91 7.33
N PHE A 40 -11.39 -6.57 6.98
CA PHE A 40 -10.87 -7.70 7.77
C PHE A 40 -10.47 -7.28 9.19
N THR A 41 -9.85 -6.10 9.34
CA THR A 41 -9.46 -5.58 10.66
C THR A 41 -10.69 -5.25 11.49
N TYR A 42 -11.69 -4.61 10.89
CA TYR A 42 -12.95 -4.26 11.56
C TYR A 42 -13.68 -5.51 12.04
N PHE A 43 -13.87 -6.52 11.18
CA PHE A 43 -14.53 -7.76 11.56
C PHE A 43 -13.77 -8.52 12.64
N SER A 44 -12.44 -8.61 12.53
CA SER A 44 -11.61 -9.33 13.51
C SER A 44 -11.74 -8.70 14.90
N VAL A 45 -11.67 -7.36 14.99
CA VAL A 45 -11.79 -6.65 16.26
C VAL A 45 -13.23 -6.66 16.78
N ALA A 46 -14.23 -6.49 15.91
CA ALA A 46 -15.63 -6.52 16.32
C ALA A 46 -16.02 -7.88 16.91
N ILE A 47 -15.57 -8.99 16.29
CA ILE A 47 -15.77 -10.35 16.81
C ILE A 47 -15.05 -10.51 18.15
N TYR A 48 -13.80 -10.06 18.26
CA TYR A 48 -13.05 -10.12 19.51
C TYR A 48 -13.74 -9.35 20.64
N PHE A 49 -14.18 -8.11 20.39
CA PHE A 49 -14.90 -7.27 21.36
C PHE A 49 -16.26 -7.85 21.75
N HIS A 50 -16.92 -8.56 20.84
CA HIS A 50 -18.14 -9.30 21.16
C HIS A 50 -17.86 -10.45 22.16
N PHE A 51 -16.78 -11.22 21.97
CA PHE A 51 -16.42 -12.30 22.89
C PHE A 51 -16.08 -11.83 24.31
N ILE A 52 -15.47 -10.65 24.44
CA ILE A 52 -15.10 -10.09 25.75
C ILE A 52 -16.20 -9.23 26.39
N ASN A 53 -17.43 -9.24 25.84
CA ASN A 53 -18.59 -8.49 26.33
C ASN A 53 -18.32 -6.99 26.59
N ILE A 54 -17.49 -6.36 25.75
CA ILE A 54 -17.29 -4.92 25.80
C ILE A 54 -18.58 -4.21 25.36
N GLU A 55 -18.96 -3.15 26.07
CA GLU A 55 -20.09 -2.30 25.66
C GLU A 55 -19.85 -1.72 24.26
N LYS A 56 -20.84 -1.86 23.37
CA LYS A 56 -20.84 -1.33 21.99
C LYS A 56 -19.64 -1.79 21.15
N PRO A 57 -19.43 -3.10 20.95
CA PRO A 57 -18.25 -3.66 20.28
C PRO A 57 -18.09 -3.18 18.83
N TRP A 58 -19.20 -3.00 18.11
CA TRP A 58 -19.23 -2.52 16.73
C TRP A 58 -18.79 -1.07 16.56
N ILE A 59 -19.03 -0.22 17.57
CA ILE A 59 -18.60 1.19 17.57
C ILE A 59 -17.12 1.26 17.96
N ASN A 60 -16.70 0.48 18.95
CA ASN A 60 -15.32 0.48 19.41
C ASN A 60 -14.34 -0.09 18.37
N ALA A 61 -14.80 -1.00 17.51
CA ALA A 61 -14.01 -1.53 16.39
C ALA A 61 -13.70 -0.49 15.29
N ILE A 62 -14.40 0.65 15.27
CA ILE A 62 -14.12 1.76 14.33
C ILE A 62 -12.76 2.40 14.65
N VAL A 63 -12.37 2.48 15.92
CA VAL A 63 -11.11 3.10 16.36
C VAL A 63 -9.87 2.44 15.72
N PRO A 64 -9.67 1.11 15.82
CA PRO A 64 -8.54 0.44 15.18
C PRO A 64 -8.62 0.46 13.64
N ALA A 65 -9.82 0.40 13.06
CA ALA A 65 -10.00 0.51 11.62
C ALA A 65 -9.57 1.89 11.08
N LEU A 66 -9.98 2.97 11.76
CA LEU A 66 -9.56 4.34 11.43
C LEU A 66 -8.07 4.58 11.72
N GLY A 67 -7.53 4.02 12.81
CA GLY A 67 -6.11 4.10 13.12
C GLY A 67 -5.24 3.50 12.01
N PHE A 68 -5.63 2.32 11.51
CA PHE A 68 -4.95 1.68 10.38
C PHE A 68 -5.11 2.47 9.07
N PHE A 69 -6.30 3.03 8.83
CA PHE A 69 -6.55 3.85 7.64
C PHE A 69 -5.72 5.16 7.65
N ILE A 70 -5.65 5.85 8.78
CA ILE A 70 -4.83 7.05 8.94
C ILE A 70 -3.35 6.72 8.79
N SER A 71 -2.87 5.62 9.41
CA SER A 71 -1.48 5.14 9.26
C SER A 71 -1.09 4.97 7.78
N THR A 72 -1.97 4.35 6.99
CA THR A 72 -1.74 4.15 5.56
C THR A 72 -1.74 5.46 4.75
N LEU A 73 -2.34 6.56 5.25
CA LEU A 73 -2.28 7.89 4.60
C LEU A 73 -1.04 8.68 5.03
N THR A 74 -0.60 8.54 6.28
CA THR A 74 0.46 9.37 6.85
C THR A 74 1.85 8.87 6.50
N LEU A 75 2.05 7.55 6.39
CA LEU A 75 3.34 6.93 6.05
C LEU A 75 3.99 7.50 4.76
N PRO A 76 3.26 7.67 3.64
CA PRO A 76 3.81 8.30 2.44
C PRO A 76 4.25 9.75 2.64
N VAL A 77 3.55 10.51 3.49
CA VAL A 77 3.90 11.90 3.81
C VAL A 77 5.19 11.94 4.62
N PHE A 78 5.31 11.13 5.67
CA PHE A 78 6.53 11.02 6.45
C PHE A 78 7.72 10.54 5.61
N ARG A 79 7.50 9.60 4.69
CA ARG A 79 8.53 9.15 3.75
C ARG A 79 9.03 10.29 2.86
N ARG A 80 8.15 11.11 2.29
CA ARG A 80 8.54 12.28 1.47
C ARG A 80 9.34 13.31 2.27
N ILE A 81 8.96 13.54 3.53
CA ILE A 81 9.70 14.45 4.42
C ILE A 81 11.10 13.90 4.70
N TRP A 82 11.21 12.60 4.99
CA TRP A 82 12.48 11.94 5.23
C TRP A 82 13.40 11.92 4.00
N GLU A 83 12.87 11.61 2.81
CA GLU A 83 13.62 11.65 1.54
C GLU A 83 14.15 13.06 1.23
N LYS A 84 13.34 14.11 1.50
CA LYS A 84 13.76 15.51 1.34
C LYS A 84 14.85 15.91 2.33
N TYR A 85 14.81 15.39 3.56
CA TYR A 85 15.84 15.64 4.56
C TYR A 85 17.14 14.91 4.21
N HIS A 86 17.06 13.65 3.81
CA HIS A 86 18.24 12.83 3.56
C HIS A 86 18.95 13.17 2.24
N SER A 87 18.22 13.51 1.17
CA SER A 87 18.83 13.99 -0.08
C SER A 87 19.53 15.34 0.07
N LYS A 88 19.14 16.16 1.05
CA LYS A 88 19.83 17.41 1.40
C LYS A 88 21.13 17.18 2.19
N THR A 89 21.36 15.96 2.70
CA THR A 89 22.58 15.61 3.46
C THR A 89 23.66 14.98 2.56
N MET A 90 23.33 14.59 1.32
CA MET A 90 24.29 14.01 0.35
C MET A 90 24.66 14.94 -0.83
N ASN A 91 24.21 16.19 -0.81
CA ASN A 91 24.66 17.28 -1.69
C ASN A 91 25.32 18.37 -0.84
#